data_AF-A0A841PDQ1-F1
#
_entry.id   AF-A0A841PDQ1-F1
#
_cell.length_a   1.000
_cell.length_b   1.000
_cell.length_c   1.000
_cell.angle_alpha   90.00
_cell.angle_beta   90.00
_cell.angle_gamma   90.00
#
_symmetry.space_group_name_H-M   'P 1'
#
loop_
_entity.id
_entity.type
_entity.pdbx_description
1 polymer ?
#
loop_
_entity_poly.entity_id
_entity_poly.type
_entity_poly.pdbx_seq_one_letter_code
_entity_poly.pdbx_strand_id
1 'polypeptide(L)'
;MTERLPYSLREGVNGYVDAVAAVVPDIARDARVEISGDRLDQFLLIVAIRRIWSNVNSQYWIMNDCISVATRTPDGLDGAPQTPGFRIGRDEISQDSSAFVEGRNLRQELYKLIAQLDIADLVAETTSLSDVAARMFARQD
;
A
#
# COMPACT_ATOMS: atom_id res chain seq x y z
N MET A 1 -5.32 -17.40 -1.55
CA MET A 1 -4.41 -16.45 -0.85
C MET A 1 -5.13 -15.28 -0.19
N THR A 2 -6.14 -14.68 -0.83
CA THR A 2 -6.76 -13.41 -0.40
C THR A 2 -8.09 -13.57 0.35
N GLU A 3 -8.51 -14.80 0.67
CA GLU A 3 -9.85 -15.11 1.21
C GLU A 3 -10.18 -14.44 2.54
N ARG A 4 -9.15 -14.14 3.36
CA ARG A 4 -9.28 -13.46 4.65
C ARG A 4 -9.32 -11.93 4.55
N LEU A 5 -9.08 -11.37 3.36
CA LEU A 5 -9.16 -9.92 3.17
C LEU A 5 -10.62 -9.46 3.10
N PRO A 6 -10.92 -8.23 3.54
CA PRO A 6 -12.20 -7.60 3.27
C PRO A 6 -12.55 -7.66 1.78
N TYR A 7 -13.83 -7.90 1.45
CA TYR A 7 -14.27 -8.18 0.07
C TYR A 7 -13.74 -7.17 -0.96
N SER A 8 -13.87 -5.86 -0.69
CA SER A 8 -13.42 -4.81 -1.61
C SER A 8 -11.91 -4.84 -1.84
N LEU A 9 -11.12 -5.13 -0.79
CA LEU A 9 -9.68 -5.27 -0.90
C LEU A 9 -9.32 -6.56 -1.64
N ARG A 10 -10.02 -7.66 -1.37
CA ARG A 10 -9.83 -8.95 -2.04
C ARG A 10 -10.05 -8.83 -3.55
N GLU A 11 -11.18 -8.28 -3.98
CA GLU A 11 -11.48 -8.07 -5.41
C GLU A 11 -10.44 -7.15 -6.06
N GLY A 12 -10.09 -6.05 -5.38
CA GLY A 12 -9.11 -5.09 -5.90
C GLY A 12 -7.68 -5.63 -5.97
N VAL A 13 -7.32 -6.62 -5.17
CA VAL A 13 -6.03 -7.32 -5.22
C VAL A 13 -6.06 -8.40 -6.29
N ASN A 14 -7.07 -9.28 -6.28
CA ASN A 14 -7.19 -10.37 -7.25
C ASN A 14 -7.26 -9.83 -8.69
N GLY A 15 -8.13 -8.85 -8.95
CA GLY A 15 -8.24 -8.26 -10.29
C GLY A 15 -6.95 -7.58 -10.76
N TYR A 16 -6.16 -7.01 -9.83
CA TYR A 16 -4.85 -6.44 -10.17
C TYR A 16 -3.82 -7.53 -10.49
N VAL A 17 -3.78 -8.60 -9.69
CA VAL A 17 -2.89 -9.76 -9.93
C VAL A 17 -3.23 -10.43 -11.27
N ASP A 18 -4.51 -10.64 -11.57
CA ASP A 18 -4.95 -11.24 -12.83
C ASP A 18 -4.56 -10.37 -14.04
N ALA A 19 -4.72 -9.06 -13.93
CA ALA A 19 -4.31 -8.11 -14.96
C ALA A 19 -2.78 -8.16 -15.17
N VAL A 20 -2.00 -8.25 -14.09
CA VAL A 20 -0.53 -8.37 -14.19
C VAL A 20 -0.13 -9.71 -14.79
N ALA A 21 -0.77 -10.82 -14.38
CA ALA A 21 -0.51 -12.15 -14.91
C ALA A 21 -0.67 -12.21 -16.43
N ALA A 22 -1.66 -11.48 -16.98
CA ALA A 22 -1.88 -11.39 -18.43
C ALA A 22 -0.77 -10.66 -19.19
N VAL A 23 -0.01 -9.78 -18.54
CA VAL A 23 1.08 -8.98 -19.15
C VAL A 23 2.48 -9.36 -18.66
N VAL A 24 2.61 -10.44 -17.88
CA VAL A 24 3.92 -10.97 -17.45
C VAL A 24 4.91 -11.14 -18.61
N PRO A 25 4.53 -11.63 -19.81
CA PRO A 25 5.47 -11.76 -20.91
C PRO A 25 6.11 -10.45 -21.36
N ASP A 26 5.39 -9.32 -21.27
CA ASP A 26 5.93 -8.00 -21.57
C ASP A 26 6.86 -7.52 -20.46
N ILE A 27 6.46 -7.69 -19.19
CA ILE A 27 7.29 -7.34 -18.02
C ILE A 27 8.61 -8.13 -18.03
N ALA A 28 8.55 -9.43 -18.29
CA ALA A 28 9.71 -10.31 -18.38
C ALA A 28 10.68 -9.87 -19.47
N ARG A 29 10.15 -9.48 -20.64
CA ARG A 29 10.94 -8.96 -21.77
C ARG A 29 11.66 -7.67 -21.40
N ASP A 30 10.95 -6.73 -20.77
CA ASP A 30 11.50 -5.44 -20.36
C ASP A 30 12.57 -5.60 -19.28
N ALA A 31 12.32 -6.47 -18.31
CA ALA A 31 13.24 -6.81 -17.23
C ALA A 31 14.41 -7.70 -17.68
N ARG A 32 14.35 -8.27 -18.89
CA ARG A 32 15.32 -9.24 -19.43
C ARG A 32 15.52 -10.47 -18.53
N VAL A 33 14.44 -10.98 -17.97
CA VAL A 33 14.42 -12.17 -17.09
C VAL A 33 13.39 -13.18 -17.56
N GLU A 34 13.54 -14.45 -17.16
CA GLU A 34 12.51 -15.46 -17.35
C GLU A 34 11.63 -15.58 -16.11
N ILE A 35 10.31 -15.46 -16.28
CA ILE A 35 9.30 -15.56 -15.23
C ILE A 35 8.36 -16.71 -15.57
N SER A 36 8.65 -17.89 -15.04
CA SER A 36 7.88 -19.12 -15.28
C SER A 36 7.84 -19.99 -14.00
N GLY A 37 6.85 -20.88 -13.90
CA GLY A 37 6.70 -21.79 -12.75
C GLY A 37 6.71 -21.07 -11.40
N ASP A 38 7.53 -21.55 -10.46
CA ASP A 38 7.65 -20.99 -9.10
C ASP A 38 8.04 -19.50 -9.09
N ARG A 39 8.81 -19.03 -10.09
CA ARG A 39 9.17 -17.61 -10.21
C ARG A 39 7.95 -16.75 -10.52
N LEU A 40 7.01 -17.26 -11.32
CA LEU A 40 5.75 -16.58 -11.59
C LEU A 40 4.93 -16.44 -10.31
N ASP A 41 4.78 -17.52 -9.54
CA ASP A 41 4.01 -17.51 -8.29
C ASP A 41 4.61 -16.53 -7.27
N GLN A 42 5.94 -16.53 -7.11
CA GLN A 42 6.63 -15.57 -6.25
C GLN A 42 6.46 -14.12 -6.72
N PHE A 43 6.57 -13.88 -8.02
CA PHE A 43 6.37 -12.56 -8.60
C PHE A 43 4.94 -12.05 -8.35
N LEU A 44 3.92 -12.88 -8.61
CA LEU A 44 2.52 -12.53 -8.38
C LEU A 44 2.21 -12.34 -6.89
N LEU A 45 2.85 -13.07 -5.99
CA LEU A 45 2.79 -12.83 -4.55
C LEU A 45 3.31 -11.44 -4.18
N ILE A 46 4.48 -11.04 -4.69
CA ILE A 46 5.03 -9.69 -4.46
C ILE A 46 4.10 -8.61 -5.03
N VAL A 47 3.53 -8.83 -6.22
CA VAL A 47 2.54 -7.93 -6.83
C VAL A 47 1.31 -7.77 -5.94
N ALA A 48 0.80 -8.87 -5.37
CA ALA A 48 -0.33 -8.84 -4.45
C ALA A 48 -0.01 -8.02 -3.18
N ILE A 49 1.17 -8.24 -2.59
CA ILE A 49 1.61 -7.51 -1.40
C ILE A 49 1.80 -6.02 -1.72
N ARG A 50 2.40 -5.67 -2.86
CA ARG A 50 2.51 -4.29 -3.37
C ARG A 50 1.15 -3.61 -3.47
N ARG A 51 0.14 -4.33 -3.97
CA ARG A 51 -1.22 -3.79 -4.10
C ARG A 51 -1.87 -3.54 -2.75
N ILE A 52 -1.69 -4.45 -1.79
CA ILE A 52 -2.18 -4.29 -0.41
C ILE A 52 -1.49 -3.09 0.26
N TRP A 53 -0.16 -3.01 0.19
CA TRP A 53 0.62 -1.90 0.73
C TRP A 53 0.19 -0.57 0.13
N SER A 54 0.07 -0.49 -1.20
CA SER A 54 -0.37 0.71 -1.90
C SER A 54 -1.74 1.18 -1.41
N ASN A 55 -2.69 0.25 -1.20
CA ASN A 55 -4.02 0.57 -0.70
C ASN A 55 -3.96 1.12 0.74
N VAL A 56 -3.35 0.38 1.66
CA VAL A 56 -3.23 0.78 3.08
C VAL A 56 -2.48 2.11 3.23
N ASN A 57 -1.35 2.26 2.53
CA ASN A 57 -0.54 3.47 2.59
C ASN A 57 -1.28 4.67 2.00
N SER A 58 -1.97 4.52 0.86
CA SER A 58 -2.73 5.62 0.24
C SER A 58 -3.91 6.06 1.11
N GLN A 59 -4.67 5.10 1.66
CA GLN A 59 -5.79 5.43 2.55
C GLN A 59 -5.32 6.15 3.81
N TYR A 60 -4.20 5.71 4.40
CA TYR A 60 -3.59 6.40 5.53
C TYR A 60 -3.20 7.84 5.17
N TRP A 61 -2.51 8.07 4.05
CA TRP A 61 -2.09 9.41 3.63
C TRP A 61 -3.28 10.31 3.32
N ILE A 62 -4.30 9.82 2.61
CA ILE A 62 -5.54 10.57 2.36
C ILE A 62 -6.18 11.01 3.68
N MET A 63 -6.30 10.09 4.64
CA MET A 63 -6.87 10.41 5.95
C MET A 63 -6.00 11.44 6.70
N ASN A 64 -4.68 11.25 6.73
CA ASN A 64 -3.74 12.15 7.37
C ASN A 64 -3.79 13.57 6.78
N ASP A 65 -3.77 13.68 5.46
CA ASP A 65 -3.73 14.96 4.75
C ASP A 65 -5.05 15.70 4.89
N CYS A 66 -6.18 14.99 4.73
CA CYS A 66 -7.49 15.56 5.02
C CYS A 66 -7.52 16.12 6.43
N ILE A 67 -7.18 15.31 7.45
CA ILE A 67 -7.24 15.74 8.86
C ILE A 67 -6.34 16.95 9.08
N SER A 68 -5.11 16.92 8.56
CA SER A 68 -4.17 18.03 8.69
C SER A 68 -4.69 19.32 8.06
N VAL A 69 -5.45 19.25 6.98
CA VAL A 69 -6.05 20.44 6.35
C VAL A 69 -7.20 20.99 7.19
N ALA A 70 -8.08 20.14 7.72
CA ALA A 70 -9.22 20.61 8.53
C ALA A 70 -8.87 21.10 9.92
N THR A 71 -7.79 20.59 10.49
CA THR A 71 -7.28 21.03 11.81
C THR A 71 -6.29 22.19 11.68
N ARG A 72 -5.92 22.61 10.45
CA ARG A 72 -5.03 23.75 10.25
C ARG A 72 -5.69 25.03 10.78
N THR A 73 -5.00 25.71 11.70
CA THR A 73 -5.41 27.03 12.17
C THR A 73 -5.02 28.05 11.09
N PRO A 74 -5.91 28.98 10.68
CA PRO A 74 -5.56 30.01 9.70
C PRO A 74 -4.41 30.89 10.20
N ASP A 75 -3.47 31.22 9.30
CA ASP A 75 -2.37 32.14 9.62
C ASP A 75 -2.93 33.50 10.08
N GLY A 76 -2.52 33.95 11.27
CA GLY A 76 -2.89 35.25 11.84
C GLY A 76 -3.84 35.22 13.05
N LEU A 77 -4.26 34.03 13.50
CA LEU A 77 -4.99 33.87 14.76
C LEU A 77 -4.16 33.00 15.72
N ASP A 78 -3.51 33.63 16.69
CA ASP A 78 -2.98 32.93 17.87
C ASP A 78 -4.16 32.34 18.65
N GLY A 79 -4.48 31.09 18.37
CA GLY A 79 -5.62 30.39 18.97
C GLY A 79 -5.58 28.89 18.69
N ALA A 80 -6.20 28.10 19.59
CA ALA A 80 -6.35 26.67 19.44
C ALA A 80 -7.03 26.31 18.09
N PRO A 81 -6.76 25.11 17.52
CA PRO A 81 -7.34 24.68 16.25
C PRO A 81 -8.87 24.90 16.23
N GLN A 82 -9.37 25.60 15.21
CA GLN A 82 -10.80 25.91 15.11
C GLN A 82 -11.67 24.66 14.90
N THR A 83 -11.10 23.58 14.37
CA THR A 83 -11.78 22.29 14.19
C THR A 83 -10.91 21.16 14.77
N PRO A 84 -11.37 20.42 15.79
CA PRO A 84 -10.62 19.30 16.37
C PRO A 84 -10.56 18.08 15.43
N GLY A 85 -11.44 17.98 14.44
CA GLY A 85 -11.48 16.90 13.45
C GLY A 85 -12.62 17.05 12.45
N PHE A 86 -12.87 16.01 11.64
CA PHE A 86 -14.02 15.93 10.75
C PHE A 86 -15.16 15.15 11.37
N ARG A 87 -16.38 15.61 11.15
CA ARG A 87 -17.57 14.82 11.49
C ARG A 87 -18.03 13.99 10.29
N ILE A 88 -18.00 12.67 10.42
CA ILE A 88 -18.55 11.74 9.43
C ILE A 88 -19.75 11.03 10.08
N GLY A 89 -20.96 11.46 9.72
CA GLY A 89 -22.18 10.99 10.38
C GLY A 89 -22.20 11.40 11.86
N ARG A 90 -22.18 10.40 12.76
CA ARG A 90 -22.12 10.64 14.21
C ARG A 90 -20.71 10.66 14.77
N ASP A 91 -19.72 10.21 14.00
CA ASP A 91 -18.36 10.01 14.46
C ASP A 91 -17.51 11.24 14.17
N GLU A 92 -16.56 11.52 15.07
CA GLU A 92 -15.55 12.55 14.91
C GLU A 92 -14.20 11.90 14.61
N ILE A 93 -13.64 12.23 13.45
CA ILE A 93 -12.37 11.73 12.93
C ILE A 93 -11.33 12.84 13.07
N SER A 94 -10.48 12.70 14.08
CA SER A 94 -9.29 13.51 14.33
C SER A 94 -8.03 12.63 14.35
N GLN A 95 -6.85 13.22 14.56
CA GLN A 95 -5.61 12.45 14.72
C GLN A 95 -5.61 11.54 15.96
N ASP A 96 -6.45 11.84 16.95
CA ASP A 96 -6.57 11.05 18.18
C ASP A 96 -7.77 10.08 18.12
N SER A 97 -8.52 10.07 17.02
CA SER A 97 -9.65 9.15 16.85
C SER A 97 -9.16 7.71 16.74
N SER A 98 -9.96 6.76 17.24
CA SER A 98 -9.64 5.32 17.18
C SER A 98 -9.39 4.87 15.75
N ALA A 99 -10.20 5.32 14.79
CA ALA A 99 -10.05 4.99 13.37
C ALA A 99 -8.69 5.46 12.81
N PHE A 100 -8.22 6.66 13.19
CA PHE A 100 -6.91 7.15 12.76
C PHE A 100 -5.78 6.32 13.36
N VAL A 101 -5.84 6.05 14.67
CA VAL A 101 -4.84 5.26 15.38
C VAL A 101 -4.78 3.83 14.84
N GLU A 102 -5.93 3.20 14.59
CA GLU A 102 -6.03 1.87 13.97
C GLU A 102 -5.40 1.86 12.58
N GLY A 103 -5.72 2.84 11.72
CA GLY A 103 -5.12 2.96 10.40
C GLY A 103 -3.60 3.16 10.44
N ARG A 104 -3.12 4.00 11.37
CA ARG A 104 -1.68 4.20 11.60
C ARG A 104 -0.99 2.90 12.03
N ASN A 105 -1.57 2.19 12.98
CA ASN A 105 -1.02 0.94 13.52
C ASN A 105 -1.01 -0.14 12.45
N LEU A 106 -2.09 -0.31 11.69
CA LEU A 106 -2.18 -1.26 10.59
C LEU A 106 -1.08 -1.01 9.55
N ARG A 107 -0.88 0.26 9.14
CA ARG A 107 0.20 0.64 8.22
C ARG A 107 1.57 0.31 8.80
N GLN A 108 1.82 0.61 10.07
CA GLN A 108 3.09 0.33 10.74
C GLN A 108 3.36 -1.17 10.87
N GLU A 109 2.37 -1.97 11.24
CA GLU A 109 2.48 -3.42 11.35
C GLU A 109 2.73 -4.08 10.00
N LEU A 110 2.01 -3.66 8.95
CA LEU A 110 2.24 -4.15 7.60
C LEU A 110 3.66 -3.81 7.13
N TYR A 111 4.14 -2.59 7.38
CA TYR A 111 5.52 -2.22 7.04
C TYR A 111 6.55 -3.05 7.81
N LYS A 112 6.31 -3.32 9.10
CA LYS A 112 7.18 -4.20 9.90
C LYS A 112 7.25 -5.60 9.31
N LEU A 113 6.12 -6.17 8.88
CA LEU A 113 6.10 -7.49 8.22
C LEU A 113 6.86 -7.47 6.89
N ILE A 114 6.65 -6.45 6.07
CA ILE A 114 7.38 -6.23 4.81
C ILE A 114 8.90 -6.17 5.05
N ALA A 115 9.32 -5.46 6.10
CA ALA A 115 10.73 -5.34 6.47
C ALA A 115 11.30 -6.65 7.04
N GLN A 116 10.52 -7.38 7.85
CA GLN A 116 10.93 -8.69 8.39
C GLN A 116 11.12 -9.75 7.31
N LEU A 117 10.38 -9.64 6.22
CA LEU A 117 10.51 -10.52 5.06
C LEU A 117 11.64 -10.07 4.10
N ASP A 118 12.32 -8.96 4.38
CA ASP A 118 13.38 -8.36 3.54
C ASP A 118 12.91 -8.09 2.09
N ILE A 119 11.67 -7.63 1.94
CA ILE A 119 11.05 -7.28 0.64
C ILE A 119 10.68 -5.79 0.56
N ALA A 120 11.26 -4.95 1.41
CA ALA A 120 10.92 -3.52 1.48
C ALA A 120 11.25 -2.77 0.18
N ASP A 121 12.40 -3.08 -0.43
CA ASP A 121 12.84 -2.56 -1.73
C ASP A 121 11.96 -3.03 -2.90
N LEU A 122 11.30 -4.19 -2.73
CA LEU A 122 10.37 -4.76 -3.70
C LEU A 122 8.92 -4.30 -3.49
N VAL A 123 8.55 -3.78 -2.33
CA VAL A 123 7.15 -3.49 -2.00
C VAL A 123 6.89 -2.00 -1.74
N ALA A 124 7.75 -1.35 -0.98
CA ALA A 124 7.52 0.01 -0.48
C ALA A 124 8.12 1.10 -1.37
N GLU A 125 9.11 0.76 -2.19
CA GLU A 125 9.70 1.69 -3.17
C GLU A 125 8.85 1.82 -4.42
N THR A 126 8.73 3.05 -4.93
CA THR A 126 8.00 3.38 -6.16
C THR A 126 8.82 3.03 -7.40
N THR A 127 8.96 1.74 -7.69
CA THR A 127 9.67 1.21 -8.86
C THR A 127 8.70 0.55 -9.84
N SER A 128 9.07 0.41 -11.12
CA SER A 128 8.21 -0.28 -12.09
C SER A 128 8.14 -1.79 -11.81
N LEU A 129 7.12 -2.48 -12.33
CA LEU A 129 7.05 -3.95 -12.18
C LEU A 129 8.20 -4.68 -12.89
N SER A 130 8.73 -4.09 -13.97
CA SER A 130 9.93 -4.60 -14.64
C SER A 130 11.17 -4.46 -13.77
N ASP A 131 11.33 -3.34 -13.04
CA ASP A 131 12.41 -3.18 -12.07
C ASP A 131 12.28 -4.17 -10.91
N VAL A 132 11.06 -4.43 -10.44
CA VAL A 132 10.79 -5.44 -9.41
C VAL A 132 11.19 -6.83 -9.90
N ALA A 133 10.75 -7.21 -11.10
CA ALA A 133 11.10 -8.49 -11.70
C ALA A 133 12.63 -8.63 -11.86
N ALA A 134 13.30 -7.58 -12.33
CA ALA A 134 14.75 -7.55 -12.45
C ALA A 134 15.42 -7.73 -11.08
N ARG A 135 15.00 -7.00 -10.04
CA ARG A 135 15.57 -7.12 -8.69
C ARG A 135 15.31 -8.48 -8.04
N MET A 136 14.14 -9.06 -8.25
CA MET A 136 13.77 -10.38 -7.71
C MET A 136 14.65 -11.49 -8.28
N PHE A 137 14.95 -11.43 -9.59
CA PHE A 137 15.60 -12.55 -10.28
C PHE A 137 17.06 -12.28 -10.67
N ALA A 138 17.57 -11.05 -10.58
CA ALA A 138 18.99 -10.74 -10.77
C ALA A 138 19.88 -11.16 -9.58
N ARG A 139 19.30 -11.48 -8.42
CA ARG A 139 20.02 -11.90 -7.20
C ARG A 139 20.28 -13.42 -7.12
N GLN A 140 19.92 -14.20 -8.15
CA GLN A 140 19.94 -15.68 -8.11
C GLN A 140 21.07 -16.35 -8.92
N ASP A 141 22.06 -15.59 -9.42
CA ASP A 141 23.27 -16.13 -10.06
C ASP A 141 24.46 -16.22 -9.09
#